data_AF-D4CHZ0-F1
#
_entry.id   AF-D4CHZ0-F1
#
_cell.length_a   1.000
_cell.length_b   1.000
_cell.length_c   1.000
_cell.angle_alpha   90.00
_cell.angle_beta   90.00
_cell.angle_gamma   90.00
#
_symmetry.space_group_name_H-M   'P 1'
#
loop_
_entity.id
_entity.type
_entity.pdbx_description
1 polymer ?
#
loop_
_entity_poly.entity_id
_entity_poly.type
_entity_poly.pdbx_seq_one_letter_code
_entity_poly.pdbx_strand_id
1 'polypeptide(L)' 'MNTVIKGTKTIAEYKRVREDMENLARANYARHKEAFEEWGEGEPVKAWFDFEGNFCIEYESGKWWHYNDKGEWW' A
#
# COMPACT_ATOMS: atom_id res chain seq x y z
N MET A 1 -7.24 -2.29 7.00
CA MET A 1 -5.89 -2.38 6.37
C MET A 1 -4.84 -2.19 7.45
N ASN A 2 -3.87 -3.09 7.54
CA ASN A 2 -2.74 -3.03 8.46
C ASN A 2 -1.59 -2.24 7.83
N THR A 3 -0.88 -1.42 8.62
CA THR A 3 0.30 -0.67 8.12
C THR A 3 1.53 -1.01 8.95
N VAL A 4 2.64 -1.33 8.29
CA VAL A 4 3.93 -1.51 8.97
C VAL A 4 4.71 -0.21 8.92
N ILE A 5 4.82 0.47 10.06
CA ILE A 5 5.47 1.77 10.20
C ILE A 5 6.64 1.62 11.16
N LYS A 6 7.81 2.13 10.76
CA LYS A 6 9.04 2.10 11.56
C LYS A 6 9.65 3.50 11.66
N GLY A 7 10.42 3.74 12.71
CA GLY A 7 11.26 4.96 12.83
C GLY A 7 10.56 6.24 13.27
N THR A 8 9.26 6.21 13.61
CA THR A 8 8.53 7.39 14.08
C THR A 8 8.90 7.73 15.53
N LYS A 9 9.12 9.02 15.83
CA LYS A 9 9.53 9.52 17.15
C LYS A 9 8.36 9.83 18.08
N THR A 10 7.18 10.09 17.52
CA THR A 10 5.99 10.48 18.30
C THR A 10 4.74 9.77 17.82
N ILE A 11 3.72 9.69 18.68
CA ILE A 11 2.39 9.17 18.31
C ILE A 11 1.75 10.02 17.21
N ALA A 12 1.94 11.34 17.24
CA ALA A 12 1.40 12.24 16.22
C ALA A 12 2.04 11.99 14.84
N GLU A 13 3.34 11.73 14.81
CA GLU A 13 4.05 11.32 13.60
C GLU A 13 3.55 9.96 13.10
N TYR A 14 3.44 8.96 13.98
CA TYR A 14 2.88 7.65 13.62
C TYR A 14 1.48 7.75 13.02
N LYS A 15 0.58 8.55 13.61
CA LYS A 15 -0.78 8.74 13.10
C LYS A 15 -0.79 9.37 11.70
N ARG A 16 0.06 10.37 11.45
CA ARG A 16 0.20 11.01 10.13
C ARG A 16 0.75 10.03 9.09
N VAL A 17 1.86 9.35 9.39
CA VAL A 17 2.45 8.36 8.48
C VAL A 17 1.46 7.24 8.15
N ARG A 18 0.67 6.79 9.14
CA ARG A 18 -0.38 5.81 8.90
C ARG A 18 -1.45 6.32 7.94
N GLU A 19 -1.96 7.52 8.16
CA GLU A 19 -2.97 8.13 7.29
C GLU A 19 -2.43 8.31 5.86
N ASP A 20 -1.19 8.77 5.71
CA ASP A 20 -0.53 8.93 4.42
C ASP A 20 -0.36 7.58 3.70
N MET A 21 0.10 6.54 4.40
CA MET A 21 0.21 5.19 3.85
C MET A 21 -1.15 4.61 3.45
N GLU A 22 -2.19 4.85 4.26
CA GLU A 22 -3.54 4.39 3.94
C GLU A 22 -4.10 5.09 2.70
N ASN A 23 -3.87 6.41 2.56
CA ASN A 23 -4.22 7.17 1.36
C ASN A 23 -3.46 6.68 0.13
N LEU A 24 -2.16 6.43 0.27
CA LEU A 24 -1.31 5.94 -0.82
C LEU A 24 -1.75 4.55 -1.29
N ALA A 25 -2.06 3.65 -0.36
CA ALA A 25 -2.60 2.33 -0.69
C ALA A 25 -3.94 2.41 -1.42
N ARG A 26 -4.87 3.27 -0.96
CA ARG A 26 -6.15 3.48 -1.66
C ARG A 26 -5.95 3.99 -3.09
N ALA A 27 -5.05 4.94 -3.29
CA ALA A 27 -4.80 5.53 -4.60
C ALA A 27 -4.16 4.53 -5.58
N ASN A 28 -3.15 3.77 -5.13
CA ASN A 28 -2.51 2.74 -5.93
C ASN A 28 -3.44 1.56 -6.23
N TYR A 29 -4.20 1.11 -5.23
CA TYR A 29 -5.22 0.09 -5.42
C TYR A 29 -6.27 0.50 -6.45
N ALA A 30 -6.83 1.72 -6.36
CA ALA A 30 -7.85 2.18 -7.29
C ALA A 30 -7.34 2.18 -8.74
N ARG A 31 -6.16 2.74 -8.98
CA ARG A 31 -5.55 2.78 -10.32
C ARG A 31 -5.20 1.39 -10.84
N HIS A 32 -4.64 0.54 -10.00
CA HIS A 32 -4.29 -0.83 -10.38
C HIS A 32 -5.55 -1.63 -10.73
N LYS A 33 -6.59 -1.53 -9.89
CA LYS A 33 -7.88 -2.18 -10.13
C LYS A 33 -8.54 -1.71 -11.44
N GLU A 34 -8.50 -0.41 -11.73
CA GLU A 34 -9.05 0.17 -12.97
C GLU A 34 -8.34 -0.35 -14.24
N ALA A 35 -7.09 -0.80 -14.14
CA ALA A 35 -6.35 -1.36 -15.27
C ALA A 35 -6.71 -2.83 -15.59
N PHE A 36 -7.54 -3.48 -14.77
CA PHE A 36 -7.95 -4.87 -14.95
C PHE A 36 -9.45 -4.96 -15.26
N GLU A 37 -9.81 -5.73 -16.29
CA GLU A 37 -11.23 -6.00 -16.60
C GLU A 37 -11.92 -6.78 -15.47
N GLU A 38 -11.20 -7.73 -14.87
CA GLU A 38 -11.65 -8.49 -13.70
C GLU A 38 -10.58 -8.45 -12.60
N TRP A 39 -10.95 -7.88 -11.44
CA TRP A 39 -10.06 -7.80 -10.28
C TRP A 39 -10.24 -8.99 -9.36
N GLY A 40 -9.24 -9.89 -9.34
CA GLY A 40 -9.27 -11.12 -8.54
C GLY A 40 -8.50 -11.08 -7.22
N GLU A 41 -7.81 -9.98 -6.90
CA GLU A 41 -6.95 -9.95 -5.70
C GLU A 41 -7.72 -9.66 -4.41
N GLY A 42 -8.93 -9.09 -4.50
CA GLY A 42 -9.72 -8.65 -3.35
C GLY A 42 -9.27 -7.29 -2.80
N GLU A 43 -9.60 -6.99 -1.55
CA GLU A 43 -9.28 -5.70 -0.92
C GLU A 43 -7.85 -5.64 -0.34
N PRO A 44 -7.24 -4.45 -0.22
CA PRO A 44 -5.96 -4.27 0.47
C PRO A 44 -6.03 -4.65 1.96
N VAL A 45 -5.20 -5.61 2.39
CA VAL A 45 -5.14 -6.05 3.80
C VAL A 45 -3.93 -5.51 4.55
N LYS A 46 -2.81 -5.24 3.88
CA LYS A 46 -1.59 -4.74 4.50
C LYS A 46 -0.77 -3.87 3.56
N ALA A 47 -0.13 -2.83 4.08
CA ALA A 47 0.81 -1.97 3.35
C ALA A 47 2.12 -1.72 4.13
N TRP A 48 3.24 -1.68 3.42
CA TRP A 48 4.58 -1.40 3.98
C TRP A 48 5.53 -0.86 2.92
N PHE A 49 6.63 -0.23 3.36
CA PHE A 49 7.79 0.01 2.50
C PHE A 49 8.79 -1.13 2.70
N ASP A 50 9.27 -1.73 1.60
CA ASP A 50 10.34 -2.72 1.65
C ASP A 50 11.72 -2.06 1.89
N PHE A 51 12.78 -2.87 1.85
CA PHE A 51 14.15 -2.38 2.10
C PHE A 51 14.71 -1.55 0.93
N GLU A 52 14.13 -1.66 -0.26
CA GLU A 52 14.49 -0.89 -1.45
C GLU A 52 13.69 0.42 -1.55
N GLY A 53 12.71 0.60 -0.67
CA GLY A 53 11.84 1.77 -0.62
C GLY A 53 10.61 1.65 -1.53
N ASN A 54 10.32 0.48 -2.09
CA ASN A 54 9.09 0.27 -2.85
C ASN A 54 7.90 0.17 -1.90
N PHE A 55 6.78 0.78 -2.30
CA PHE A 55 5.55 0.67 -1.56
C PHE A 55 4.86 -0.64 -1.90
N CYS A 56 4.61 -1.49 -0.91
CA CYS A 56 4.05 -2.82 -1.10
C CYS A 56 2.62 -2.87 -0.54
N ILE A 57 1.71 -3.51 -1.28
CA ILE A 57 0.33 -3.78 -0.83
C ILE A 57 0.05 -5.27 -0.96
N GLU A 58 -0.30 -5.92 0.15
CA GLU A 58 -0.83 -7.29 0.20
C GLU A 58 -2.35 -7.25 0.20
N TYR A 59 -2.95 -8.20 -0.52
CA TYR A 59 -4.38 -8.30 -0.78
C TYR A 59 -5.00 -9.55 -0.14
N GLU A 60 -6.33 -9.63 -0.09
CA GLU A 60 -7.07 -10.78 0.46
C GLU A 60 -6.74 -12.11 -0.24
N SER A 61 -6.35 -12.08 -1.51
CA SER A 61 -5.85 -13.24 -2.26
C SER A 61 -4.55 -13.85 -1.69
N GLY A 62 -3.85 -13.12 -0.82
CA GLY A 62 -2.52 -13.47 -0.31
C GLY A 62 -1.37 -13.06 -1.24
N LYS A 63 -1.65 -12.48 -2.41
CA LYS A 63 -0.61 -11.86 -3.24
C LYS A 63 -0.31 -10.44 -2.78
N TRP A 64 0.87 -9.95 -3.15
CA TRP A 64 1.24 -8.56 -2.98
C TRP A 64 1.86 -8.01 -4.26
N TRP A 65 1.81 -6.70 -4.40
CA TRP A 65 2.35 -5.96 -5.53
C TRP A 65 3.22 -4.82 -5.03
N HIS A 66 4.28 -4.52 -5.78
CA HIS A 66 5.10 -3.34 -5.58
C HIS A 66 4.51 -2.16 -6.34
N TYR A 67 4.73 -0.96 -5.81
CA TYR A 67 4.33 0.30 -6.40
C TYR A 67 5.46 1.31 -6.28
N ASN A 68 5.73 2.02 -7.36
CA ASN A 68 6.62 3.17 -7.34
C ASN A 68 5.85 4.50 -7.17
N ASP A 69 6.60 5.61 -7.17
CA ASP A 69 6.08 6.97 -7.02
C ASP A 69 5.17 7.43 -8.18
N LYS A 70 5.28 6.78 -9.35
CA LYS A 70 4.42 7.01 -10.52
C LYS A 70 3.15 6.17 -10.51
N GLY A 71 3.04 5.22 -9.60
CA GLY A 71 1.93 4.26 -9.54
C GLY A 71 2.05 3.12 -10.54
N GLU A 72 3.24 2.87 -11.09
CA GLU A 72 3.54 1.65 -11.85
C GLU A 72 3.70 0.48 -10.87
N TRP A 73 3.35 -0.74 -11.29
CA TRP A 73 3.32 -1.93 -10.43
C TRP A 73 4.01 -3.15 -11.05
N TRP A 74 4.50 -4.06 -10.19
CA TRP A 74 5.07 -5.37 -10.55
C TRP A 74 5.00 -6.38 -9.40
#